data_AF-A0A1C9II19-F1
#
_entry.id   AF-A0A1C9II19-F1
#
_cell.length_a   1.000
_cell.length_b   1.000
_cell.length_c   1.000
_cell.angle_alpha   90.00
_cell.angle_beta   90.00
_cell.angle_gamma   90.00
#
_symmetry.space_group_name_H-M   'P 1'
#
loop_
_entity.id
_entity.type
_entity.pdbx_description
1 polymer ?
#
loop_
_entity_poly.entity_id
_entity_poly.type
_entity_poly.pdbx_seq_one_letter_code
_entity_poly.pdbx_strand_id
1 'polypeptide(L)' 'KIVLSPCNGGKLLSYYCFFPREVGDYVNQAWGVEDRPVEELLAPFPELDERVRAHLAIGKDIQPWRLWMQRPI' A
#
# COMPACT_ATOMS: atom_id res chain seq x y z
N LYS A 1 5.80 -5.80 -5.08
CA LYS A 1 4.73 -6.01 -6.10
C LYS A 1 3.65 -4.96 -5.88
N ILE A 2 3.12 -4.34 -6.93
CA ILE A 2 1.98 -3.40 -6.83
C ILE A 2 0.85 -3.94 -7.69
N VAL A 3 -0.38 -3.91 -7.17
CA VAL A 3 -1.60 -4.30 -7.90
C VAL A 3 -2.51 -3.09 -7.93
N LEU A 4 -2.91 -2.67 -9.13
CA LEU A 4 -3.85 -1.57 -9.36
C LEU A 4 -5.16 -2.16 -9.91
N SER A 5 -6.28 -1.76 -9.33
CA SER A 5 -7.62 -2.26 -9.70
C SER A 5 -8.57 -1.07 -9.87
N PRO A 6 -9.02 -0.77 -11.10
CA PRO A 6 -10.03 0.26 -11.31
C PRO A 6 -11.37 -0.21 -10.73
N CYS A 7 -12.01 0.67 -9.97
CA CYS A 7 -13.28 0.46 -9.29
C CYS A 7 -14.26 1.57 -9.67
N ASN A 8 -15.55 1.37 -9.37
CA ASN A 8 -16.60 2.37 -9.62
C ASN A 8 -16.59 2.92 -11.06
N GLY A 9 -16.55 2.02 -12.05
CA GLY A 9 -16.51 2.38 -13.47
C GLY A 9 -15.25 3.16 -13.90
N GLY A 10 -14.11 2.95 -13.21
CA GLY A 10 -12.85 3.63 -13.48
C GLY A 10 -12.70 4.99 -12.80
N LYS A 11 -13.67 5.40 -11.97
CA LYS A 11 -13.62 6.66 -11.22
C LYS A 11 -12.81 6.57 -9.93
N LEU A 12 -12.53 5.35 -9.46
CA LEU A 12 -11.71 5.08 -8.29
C LEU A 12 -10.63 4.07 -8.67
N LEU A 13 -9.42 4.27 -8.17
CA LEU A 13 -8.34 3.29 -8.31
C LEU A 13 -8.01 2.72 -6.94
N SER A 14 -8.37 1.46 -6.71
CA SER A 14 -7.93 0.72 -5.53
C SER A 14 -6.55 0.10 -5.80
N TYR A 15 -5.68 0.07 -4.81
CA TYR A 15 -4.35 -0.50 -4.97
C TYR A 15 -3.84 -1.23 -3.72
N TYR A 16 -3.01 -2.25 -3.96
CA TYR A 16 -2.25 -2.95 -2.94
C TYR A 16 -0.77 -2.89 -3.27
N CYS A 17 0.03 -2.40 -2.32
CA CYS A 17 1.48 -2.32 -2.42
C CYS A 17 2.12 -3.33 -1.46
N PHE A 18 2.82 -4.31 -2.03
CA PHE A 18 3.51 -5.36 -1.29
C PHE A 18 5.01 -5.11 -1.31
N PHE A 19 5.62 -4.99 -0.13
CA PHE A 19 7.05 -4.81 0.06
C PHE A 19 7.54 -5.66 1.26
N PRO A 20 8.86 -5.96 1.35
CA PRO A 20 9.42 -6.80 2.41
C PRO A 20 9.27 -6.21 3.80
N ARG A 21 9.19 -7.07 4.83
CA ARG A 21 9.02 -6.62 6.23
C ARG A 21 10.21 -5.80 6.73
N GLU A 22 11.38 -6.06 6.19
CA GLU A 22 12.63 -5.37 6.53
C GLU A 22 12.56 -3.87 6.19
N VAL A 23 11.64 -3.46 5.31
CA VAL A 23 11.43 -2.07 4.86
C VAL A 23 10.41 -1.32 5.74
N GLY A 24 9.68 -2.02 6.62
CA GLY A 24 8.78 -1.38 7.58
C GLY A 24 8.13 -2.35 8.56
N ASP A 25 8.18 -2.01 9.86
CA ASP A 25 7.61 -2.84 10.92
C ASP A 25 6.21 -2.35 11.33
N TYR A 26 5.20 -2.80 10.59
CA TYR A 26 3.80 -2.44 10.83
C TYR A 26 3.11 -3.47 11.75
N VAL A 27 3.67 -3.77 12.92
CA VAL A 27 3.12 -4.82 13.81
C VAL A 27 1.80 -4.38 14.49
N ASN A 28 1.68 -3.10 14.81
CA ASN A 28 0.55 -2.56 15.58
C ASN A 28 -0.47 -1.86 14.67
N GLN A 29 -1.16 -2.65 13.84
CA GLN A 29 -2.22 -2.15 12.96
C GLN A 29 -3.59 -2.30 13.63
N ALA A 30 -4.45 -1.30 13.49
CA ALA A 30 -5.83 -1.36 13.93
C ALA A 30 -6.75 -0.69 12.90
N TRP A 31 -8.01 -1.12 12.86
CA TRP A 31 -9.02 -0.47 12.02
C TRP A 31 -9.35 0.93 12.55
N GLY A 32 -9.48 1.91 11.66
CA GLY A 32 -9.88 3.28 12.02
C GLY A 32 -8.77 4.13 12.63
N VAL A 33 -7.51 3.74 12.49
CA VAL A 33 -6.36 4.59 12.83
C VAL A 33 -6.09 5.60 11.72
N GLU A 34 -5.34 6.65 12.05
CA GLU A 34 -4.95 7.67 11.08
C GLU A 34 -4.19 7.07 9.89
N ASP A 35 -4.44 7.66 8.72
CA ASP A 35 -3.77 7.29 7.49
C ASP A 35 -2.26 7.48 7.60
N ARG A 36 -1.52 6.57 6.98
CA ARG A 36 -0.08 6.72 6.85
C ARG A 36 0.25 7.74 5.76
N PRO A 37 1.32 8.53 5.93
CA PRO A 37 1.75 9.48 4.94
C PRO A 37 2.12 8.79 3.61
N VAL A 38 1.91 9.49 2.51
CA VAL A 38 2.24 9.02 1.15
C VAL A 38 3.73 8.71 1.02
N GLU A 39 4.57 9.45 1.72
CA GLU A 39 6.03 9.27 1.73
C GLU A 39 6.41 7.87 2.23
N GLU A 40 5.71 7.35 3.25
CA GLU A 40 5.92 5.98 3.74
C GLU A 40 5.45 4.92 2.75
N LEU A 41 4.38 5.21 1.99
CA LEU A 41 3.94 4.33 0.90
C LEU A 41 4.96 4.27 -0.24
N LEU A 42 5.61 5.39 -0.56
CA LEU A 42 6.53 5.50 -1.70
C LEU A 42 7.97 5.10 -1.36
N ALA A 43 8.41 5.22 -0.10
CA ALA A 43 9.77 4.90 0.33
C ALA A 43 10.26 3.49 -0.08
N PRO A 44 9.44 2.43 -0.07
CA PRO A 44 9.84 1.09 -0.53
C PRO A 44 10.07 0.98 -2.04
N PHE A 45 9.72 1.99 -2.84
CA PHE A 45 9.72 1.94 -4.30
C PHE A 45 10.48 3.13 -4.92
N PRO A 46 11.80 3.24 -4.69
CA PRO A 46 12.59 4.40 -5.15
C PRO A 46 12.66 4.54 -6.68
N GLU A 47 12.61 3.42 -7.39
CA GLU A 47 12.71 3.35 -8.87
C GLU A 47 11.35 3.14 -9.55
N LEU A 48 10.26 3.49 -8.86
CA LEU A 48 8.92 3.33 -9.42
C LEU A 48 8.72 4.22 -10.64
N ASP A 49 8.09 3.67 -11.69
CA ASP A 49 7.67 4.44 -12.86
C ASP A 49 6.89 5.71 -12.45
N GLU A 50 7.23 6.82 -13.09
CA GLU A 50 6.73 8.15 -12.72
C GLU A 50 5.20 8.24 -12.74
N ARG A 51 4.53 7.53 -13.66
CA ARG A 51 3.07 7.56 -13.76
C ARG A 51 2.42 6.79 -12.62
N VAL A 52 3.00 5.64 -12.26
CA VAL A 52 2.52 4.85 -11.11
C VAL A 52 2.76 5.63 -9.82
N ARG A 53 3.94 6.25 -9.68
CA ARG A 53 4.25 7.13 -8.55
C ARG A 53 3.25 8.27 -8.44
N ALA A 54 2.89 8.93 -9.55
CA ALA A 54 1.92 10.02 -9.55
C ALA A 54 0.52 9.56 -9.08
N HIS A 55 0.08 8.35 -9.44
CA HIS A 55 -1.16 7.78 -8.93
C HIS A 55 -1.13 7.51 -7.42
N LEU A 56 -0.04 6.92 -6.92
CA LEU A 56 0.12 6.65 -5.49
C LEU A 56 0.30 7.93 -4.67
N ALA A 57 0.89 8.97 -5.27
CA ALA A 57 1.18 10.24 -4.61
C ALA A 57 -0.07 11.03 -4.17
N ILE A 58 -1.22 10.74 -4.77
CA ILE A 58 -2.52 11.33 -4.44
C ILE A 58 -3.42 10.35 -3.65
N GLY A 59 -2.83 9.25 -3.19
CA GLY A 59 -3.51 8.21 -2.43
C GLY A 59 -4.12 8.71 -1.13
N LYS A 60 -5.22 8.07 -0.72
CA LYS A 60 -5.92 8.29 0.56
C LYS A 60 -6.25 6.95 1.19
N ASP A 61 -6.58 6.93 2.48
CA ASP A 61 -6.90 5.72 3.22
C ASP A 61 -5.73 4.71 3.18
N ILE A 62 -4.49 5.21 3.32
CA ILE A 62 -3.27 4.40 3.24
C ILE A 62 -3.10 3.65 4.55
N GLN A 63 -3.48 2.37 4.52
CA GLN A 63 -3.47 1.49 5.67
C GLN A 63 -2.47 0.34 5.42
N PRO A 64 -1.36 0.26 6.17
CA PRO A 64 -0.39 -0.83 6.02
C PRO A 64 -0.97 -2.10 6.63
N TRP A 65 -0.87 -3.22 5.93
CA TRP A 65 -1.37 -4.51 6.38
C TRP A 65 -0.27 -5.57 6.45
N ARG A 66 -0.11 -6.21 7.60
CA ARG A 66 0.89 -7.27 7.78
C ARG A 66 0.27 -8.56 7.29
N LEU A 67 0.91 -9.17 6.30
CA LEU A 67 0.50 -10.47 5.80
C LEU A 67 1.05 -11.57 6.70
N TRP A 68 0.17 -12.51 7.05
CA TRP A 68 0.51 -13.68 7.85
C TRP A 68 0.41 -14.93 6.99
N MET A 69 1.39 -15.82 7.12
CA MET A 69 1.35 -17.12 6.49
C MET A 69 0.72 -18.11 7.45
N GLN A 70 -0.47 -18.61 7.11
CA GLN A 70 -1.06 -19.72 7.85
C GLN A 70 -0.36 -21.01 7.44
N ARG A 71 0.17 -21.75 8.42
CA ARG A 71 0.67 -23.10 8.18
C ARG A 71 -0.54 -24.03 8.06
N PRO A 72 -0.68 -24.82 6.97
CA PRO A 72 -1.69 -25.87 6.92
C PRO A 72 -1.46 -26.85 8.07
N ILE A 73 -2.54 -27.27 8.73
CA ILE A 73 -2.53 -28.34 9.73
C ILE A 73 -2.57 -29.68 9.00
#